data_AF-A0A812C9X2-F1
#
_entry.id   AF-A0A812C9X2-F1
#
_cell.length_a   1.000
_cell.length_b   1.000
_cell.length_c   1.000
_cell.angle_alpha   90.00
_cell.angle_beta   90.00
_cell.angle_gamma   90.00
#
_symmetry.space_group_name_H-M   'P 1'
#
loop_
_entity.id
_entity.type
_entity.pdbx_description
1 polymer ?
#
loop_
_entity_poly.entity_id
_entity_poly.type
_entity_poly.pdbx_seq_one_letter_code
_entity_poly.pdbx_strand_id
1 'polypeptide(L)'
;MQLFEASGNSSVEGIDTTNACYGGTAALFNAVNWVESSAWDGRYAVVLAGDIAVYASGNARCTGGAGAVAMLIGPNAPLVIDQRVRSTYMQHVYDFYKPDMNSEYPVVDGKLSVQCYLQAMDECYQQFKKKAQREGIAEHFTLTSADGFVFHSPYCKLVQKSLARLMLNDFLQDPNPDFQGLYKGLEGFREVKLKDSYFDKQVESAFMKSSQQFFIQKTKPSLFIASQVGNMYTPSLYSCLVSFIINHSLNELPGKRIVLFSYGSGLASSMFTLMISEDTSQKTQLEKIHQCLNEVRERLNSRVKMTPEQFEQTLKLREETHHKAPYTPVGSTENFFPGTWYLTEVDSKHRRQYEIMSSSATMSNSSALDECTHVAHPMTVEQPTTA
;
A
#
# COMPACT_ATOMS: atom_id res chain seq x y z
N MET A 1 -6.24 -8.76 -19.48
CA MET A 1 -6.38 -7.94 -20.71
C MET A 1 -7.80 -7.86 -21.27
N GLN A 2 -8.74 -8.73 -20.88
CA GLN A 2 -10.14 -8.72 -21.37
C GLN A 2 -10.81 -7.33 -21.38
N LEU A 3 -10.58 -6.51 -20.35
CA LEU A 3 -11.15 -5.16 -20.25
C LEU A 3 -10.69 -4.20 -21.36
N PHE A 4 -9.57 -4.48 -22.03
CA PHE A 4 -9.06 -3.66 -23.13
C PHE A 4 -9.49 -4.18 -24.52
N GLU A 5 -9.98 -5.41 -24.63
CA GLU A 5 -10.30 -6.05 -25.92
C GLU A 5 -11.33 -5.25 -26.72
N ALA A 6 -12.39 -4.76 -26.06
CA ALA A 6 -13.44 -3.96 -26.70
C ALA A 6 -12.94 -2.64 -27.28
N SER A 7 -11.85 -2.07 -26.73
CA SER A 7 -11.21 -0.86 -27.25
C SER A 7 -10.28 -1.12 -28.43
N GLY A 8 -9.92 -2.39 -28.69
CA GLY A 8 -8.88 -2.77 -29.65
C GLY A 8 -7.45 -2.50 -29.17
N ASN A 9 -7.25 -1.93 -27.98
CA ASN A 9 -5.92 -1.64 -27.43
C ASN A 9 -5.25 -2.89 -26.85
N SER A 10 -4.49 -3.60 -27.69
CA SER A 10 -3.69 -4.76 -27.30
C SER A 10 -2.20 -4.45 -27.05
N SER A 11 -1.74 -3.25 -27.41
CA SER A 11 -0.36 -2.82 -27.24
C SER A 11 -0.18 -2.15 -25.87
N VAL A 12 -0.12 -2.96 -24.81
CA VAL A 12 0.05 -2.52 -23.42
C VAL A 12 1.19 -3.32 -22.79
N GLU A 13 2.24 -2.65 -22.32
CA GLU A 13 3.38 -3.28 -21.66
C GLU A 13 3.09 -3.58 -20.18
N GLY A 14 3.80 -4.55 -19.63
CA GLY A 14 3.70 -4.95 -18.22
C GLY A 14 3.09 -6.34 -18.06
N ILE A 15 3.53 -7.01 -17.00
CA ILE A 15 3.10 -8.34 -16.56
C ILE A 15 3.06 -8.36 -15.02
N ASP A 16 2.90 -9.54 -14.42
CA ASP A 16 2.92 -9.69 -12.97
C ASP A 16 4.35 -9.60 -12.41
N THR A 17 4.48 -9.01 -11.21
CA THR A 17 5.73 -8.95 -10.46
C THR A 17 5.48 -9.38 -9.02
N THR A 18 6.26 -10.33 -8.51
CA THR A 18 5.96 -11.00 -7.25
C THR A 18 7.18 -11.07 -6.34
N ASN A 19 7.04 -10.49 -5.14
CA ASN A 19 7.80 -10.86 -3.95
C ASN A 19 6.94 -10.53 -2.72
N ALA A 20 6.15 -11.49 -2.24
CA ALA A 20 5.22 -11.31 -1.12
C ALA A 20 4.45 -9.96 -1.22
N CYS A 21 4.29 -9.24 -0.10
CA CYS A 21 3.58 -7.96 -0.06
C CYS A 21 4.28 -6.80 -0.81
N TYR A 22 5.47 -7.00 -1.38
CA TYR A 22 6.24 -5.96 -2.07
C TYR A 22 5.87 -5.80 -3.56
N GLY A 23 5.18 -6.78 -4.15
CA GLY A 23 4.87 -6.80 -5.60
C GLY A 23 4.21 -5.52 -6.14
N GLY A 24 3.27 -4.95 -5.39
CA GLY A 24 2.63 -3.69 -5.77
C GLY A 24 3.58 -2.48 -5.78
N THR A 25 4.65 -2.48 -4.98
CA THR A 25 5.70 -1.45 -5.00
C THR A 25 6.71 -1.66 -6.12
N ALA A 26 7.05 -2.91 -6.42
CA ALA A 26 7.81 -3.21 -7.63
C ALA A 26 7.06 -2.72 -8.90
N ALA A 27 5.77 -3.02 -9.01
CA ALA A 27 4.94 -2.58 -10.13
C ALA A 27 4.84 -1.05 -10.23
N LEU A 28 4.67 -0.36 -9.08
CA LEU A 28 4.69 1.11 -9.03
C LEU A 28 6.01 1.67 -9.57
N PHE A 29 7.15 1.17 -9.09
CA PHE A 29 8.45 1.65 -9.55
C PHE A 29 8.69 1.36 -11.02
N ASN A 30 8.28 0.19 -11.51
CA ASN A 30 8.36 -0.12 -12.94
C ASN A 30 7.54 0.86 -13.78
N ALA A 31 6.31 1.18 -13.34
CA ALA A 31 5.44 2.13 -14.03
C ALA A 31 6.02 3.55 -14.06
N VAL A 32 6.51 4.08 -12.93
CA VAL A 32 7.12 5.41 -12.89
C VAL A 32 8.38 5.45 -13.77
N ASN A 33 9.24 4.43 -13.69
CA ASN A 33 10.42 4.32 -14.53
C ASN A 33 10.06 4.26 -16.02
N TRP A 34 9.00 3.53 -16.38
CA TRP A 34 8.53 3.45 -17.76
C TRP A 34 8.05 4.80 -18.28
N VAL A 35 7.24 5.54 -17.50
CA VAL A 35 6.77 6.91 -17.84
C VAL A 35 7.95 7.87 -18.04
N GLU A 36 9.04 7.72 -17.29
CA GLU A 36 10.24 8.55 -17.43
C GLU A 36 11.24 8.05 -18.49
N SER A 37 10.99 6.90 -19.10
CA SER A 37 11.91 6.29 -20.07
C SER A 37 11.73 6.84 -21.48
N SER A 38 12.74 6.62 -22.34
CA SER A 38 12.62 6.88 -23.78
C SER A 38 11.61 5.98 -24.50
N ALA A 39 11.10 4.94 -23.84
CA ALA A 39 10.08 4.05 -24.38
C ALA A 39 8.64 4.52 -24.06
N TRP A 40 8.50 5.59 -23.26
CA TRP A 40 7.19 6.15 -22.96
C TRP A 40 6.53 6.70 -24.24
N ASP A 41 5.28 6.33 -24.45
CA ASP A 41 4.52 6.68 -25.65
C ASP A 41 3.42 7.73 -25.39
N GLY A 42 3.49 8.42 -24.25
CA GLY A 42 2.53 9.46 -23.85
C GLY A 42 1.30 8.95 -23.13
N ARG A 43 1.07 7.62 -23.06
CA ARG A 43 -0.09 7.03 -22.36
C ARG A 43 0.15 6.86 -20.86
N TYR A 44 -0.93 6.69 -20.10
CA TYR A 44 -0.83 6.36 -18.68
C TYR A 44 -0.34 4.93 -18.46
N ALA A 45 0.36 4.70 -17.35
CA ALA A 45 0.53 3.37 -16.79
C ALA A 45 -0.57 3.09 -15.75
N VAL A 46 -1.02 1.84 -15.65
CA VAL A 46 -1.99 1.40 -14.63
C VAL A 46 -1.33 0.32 -13.78
N VAL A 47 -1.23 0.57 -12.48
CA VAL A 47 -0.67 -0.37 -11.51
C VAL A 47 -1.81 -0.98 -10.70
N LEU A 48 -1.84 -2.30 -10.64
CA LEU A 48 -2.80 -3.06 -9.83
C LEU A 48 -2.03 -3.81 -8.73
N ALA A 49 -2.42 -3.58 -7.49
CA ALA A 49 -2.02 -4.41 -6.34
C ALA A 49 -3.28 -5.08 -5.82
N GLY A 50 -3.28 -6.40 -5.65
CA GLY A 50 -4.46 -7.16 -5.26
C GLY A 50 -4.10 -8.50 -4.65
N ASP A 51 -4.78 -8.89 -3.58
CA ASP A 51 -4.42 -10.09 -2.83
C ASP A 51 -5.59 -10.57 -1.93
N ILE A 52 -5.54 -11.86 -1.59
CA ILE A 52 -6.38 -12.52 -0.60
C ILE A 52 -5.44 -13.15 0.44
N ALA A 53 -5.32 -12.50 1.61
CA ALA A 53 -4.44 -12.94 2.69
C ALA A 53 -5.18 -13.89 3.64
N VAL A 54 -4.95 -15.19 3.47
CA VAL A 54 -5.55 -16.25 4.30
C VAL A 54 -4.48 -17.09 4.99
N TYR A 55 -4.84 -17.58 6.19
CA TYR A 55 -3.96 -18.35 7.05
C TYR A 55 -4.69 -19.58 7.60
N ALA A 56 -3.91 -20.64 7.87
CA ALA A 56 -4.39 -21.80 8.60
C ALA A 56 -4.96 -21.42 9.98
N SER A 57 -5.68 -22.33 10.62
CA SER A 57 -6.21 -22.10 11.97
C SER A 57 -5.05 -21.82 12.94
N GLY A 58 -5.24 -20.83 13.82
CA GLY A 58 -4.22 -20.36 14.76
C GLY A 58 -4.09 -18.84 14.81
N ASN A 59 -3.05 -18.37 15.50
CA ASN A 59 -2.88 -16.96 15.85
C ASN A 59 -2.74 -16.01 14.65
N ALA A 60 -2.32 -16.50 13.47
CA ALA A 60 -2.17 -15.67 12.27
C ALA A 60 -3.51 -15.45 11.53
N ARG A 61 -4.55 -16.25 11.81
CA ARG A 61 -5.84 -16.15 11.10
C ARG A 61 -6.51 -14.79 11.27
N CYS A 62 -6.42 -14.20 12.46
CA CYS A 62 -7.00 -12.89 12.73
C CYS A 62 -6.25 -11.73 12.08
N THR A 63 -5.10 -11.98 11.44
CA THR A 63 -4.36 -10.97 10.67
C THR A 63 -4.61 -11.05 9.17
N GLY A 64 -5.57 -11.87 8.71
CA GLY A 64 -5.97 -11.95 7.31
C GLY A 64 -6.71 -10.70 6.81
N GLY A 65 -7.07 -10.72 5.53
CA GLY A 65 -7.78 -9.64 4.85
C GLY A 65 -7.76 -9.83 3.33
N ALA A 66 -8.50 -9.03 2.60
CA ALA A 66 -8.52 -9.07 1.14
C ALA A 66 -8.85 -7.71 0.57
N GLY A 67 -8.27 -7.38 -0.59
CA GLY A 67 -8.55 -6.13 -1.28
C GLY A 67 -7.68 -5.93 -2.50
N ALA A 68 -7.95 -4.86 -3.22
CA ALA A 68 -7.16 -4.41 -4.35
C ALA A 68 -7.14 -2.88 -4.42
N VAL A 69 -6.05 -2.33 -4.93
CA VAL A 69 -5.87 -0.90 -5.21
C VAL A 69 -5.35 -0.76 -6.64
N ALA A 70 -6.02 0.08 -7.42
CA ALA A 70 -5.58 0.50 -8.75
C ALA A 70 -5.01 1.92 -8.67
N MET A 71 -3.86 2.15 -9.31
CA MET A 71 -3.20 3.46 -9.36
C MET A 71 -2.94 3.82 -10.83
N LEU A 72 -3.44 4.99 -11.25
CA LEU A 72 -3.14 5.56 -12.56
C LEU A 72 -1.89 6.44 -12.44
N ILE A 73 -0.88 6.17 -13.25
CA ILE A 73 0.45 6.81 -13.19
C ILE A 73 0.69 7.59 -14.48
N GLY A 74 1.12 8.85 -14.34
CA GLY A 74 1.43 9.74 -15.45
C GLY A 74 2.12 11.02 -15.01
N PRO A 75 2.49 11.90 -15.95
CA PRO A 75 3.13 13.17 -15.65
C PRO A 75 2.16 14.14 -14.96
N ASN A 76 2.72 15.15 -14.29
CA ASN A 76 1.95 16.23 -13.66
C ASN A 76 0.91 15.74 -12.62
N ALA A 77 1.26 14.67 -11.90
CA ALA A 77 0.39 14.08 -10.89
C ALA A 77 0.36 14.92 -9.60
N PRO A 78 -0.79 15.03 -8.90
CA PRO A 78 -0.88 15.72 -7.61
C PRO A 78 -0.18 14.95 -6.48
N LEU A 79 0.08 13.67 -6.67
CA LEU A 79 0.83 12.80 -5.78
C LEU A 79 2.12 12.38 -6.50
N VAL A 80 3.21 13.10 -6.22
CA VAL A 80 4.48 12.97 -6.94
C VAL A 80 5.42 12.04 -6.19
N ILE A 81 5.91 10.99 -6.83
CA ILE A 81 6.98 10.16 -6.28
C ILE A 81 8.31 10.92 -6.39
N ASP A 82 8.97 11.21 -5.27
CA ASP A 82 10.30 11.84 -5.28
C ASP A 82 11.37 10.76 -5.55
N GLN A 83 11.70 10.62 -6.83
CA GLN A 83 12.70 9.68 -7.35
C GLN A 83 14.10 9.85 -6.74
N ARG A 84 14.44 11.05 -6.24
CA ARG A 84 15.79 11.34 -5.71
C ARG A 84 16.07 10.54 -4.45
N VAL A 85 15.03 10.25 -3.65
CA VAL A 85 15.18 9.59 -2.35
C VAL A 85 14.30 8.35 -2.25
N ARG A 86 14.90 7.25 -2.69
CA ARG A 86 14.42 5.88 -2.51
C ARG A 86 15.55 5.01 -1.97
N SER A 87 15.32 4.26 -0.91
CA SER A 87 16.23 3.23 -0.40
C SER A 87 15.59 1.85 -0.50
N THR A 88 16.43 0.83 -0.65
CA THR A 88 15.99 -0.55 -0.86
C THR A 88 16.87 -1.47 -0.05
N TYR A 89 16.26 -2.44 0.62
CA TYR A 89 16.95 -3.52 1.29
C TYR A 89 16.31 -4.85 0.89
N MET A 90 17.14 -5.77 0.43
CA MET A 90 16.73 -7.12 0.03
C MET A 90 17.70 -8.10 0.70
N GLN A 91 17.19 -9.23 1.16
CA GLN A 91 18.00 -10.24 1.82
C GLN A 91 17.35 -11.60 1.63
N HIS A 92 18.14 -12.66 1.42
CA HIS A 92 17.62 -14.02 1.48
C HIS A 92 17.28 -14.42 2.92
N VAL A 93 16.00 -14.69 3.20
CA VAL A 93 15.49 -15.18 4.49
C VAL A 93 14.24 -16.06 4.32
N TYR A 94 13.87 -16.81 5.35
CA TYR A 94 12.69 -17.67 5.38
C TYR A 94 11.71 -17.27 6.50
N ASP A 95 11.39 -15.98 6.58
CA ASP A 95 10.51 -15.43 7.61
C ASP A 95 9.01 -15.72 7.33
N PHE A 96 8.61 -15.63 6.06
CA PHE A 96 7.31 -16.04 5.54
C PHE A 96 7.47 -16.40 4.06
N TYR A 97 6.93 -17.56 3.67
CA TYR A 97 7.00 -18.04 2.28
C TYR A 97 5.89 -19.08 1.99
N LYS A 98 5.61 -19.33 0.71
CA LYS A 98 4.59 -20.30 0.27
C LYS A 98 5.25 -21.43 -0.55
N PRO A 99 5.87 -22.41 0.12
CA PRO A 99 6.58 -23.50 -0.57
C PRO A 99 5.64 -24.62 -1.05
N ASP A 100 4.51 -24.80 -0.38
CA ASP A 100 3.54 -25.85 -0.70
C ASP A 100 2.56 -25.35 -1.78
N MET A 101 2.76 -25.83 -3.01
CA MET A 101 1.92 -25.46 -4.14
C MET A 101 0.50 -26.06 -4.06
N ASN A 102 0.27 -27.00 -3.13
CA ASN A 102 -1.04 -27.57 -2.90
C ASN A 102 -1.86 -26.79 -1.85
N SER A 103 -1.27 -25.78 -1.20
CA SER A 103 -1.91 -25.02 -0.14
C SER A 103 -1.81 -23.52 -0.39
N GLU A 104 -2.88 -22.80 -0.10
CA GLU A 104 -2.83 -21.34 -0.13
C GLU A 104 -2.12 -20.75 1.09
N TYR A 105 -2.03 -21.54 2.17
CA TYR A 105 -1.51 -21.09 3.45
C TYR A 105 0.02 -21.00 3.42
N PRO A 106 0.58 -19.90 3.98
CA PRO A 106 2.02 -19.73 4.06
C PRO A 106 2.64 -20.54 5.21
N VAL A 107 3.92 -20.87 5.05
CA VAL A 107 4.80 -21.21 6.18
C VAL A 107 5.30 -19.89 6.77
N VAL A 108 5.10 -19.71 8.07
CA VAL A 108 5.39 -18.45 8.77
C VAL A 108 6.17 -18.70 10.05
N ASP A 109 7.35 -18.11 10.15
CA ASP A 109 8.02 -17.90 11.43
C ASP A 109 7.62 -16.51 11.96
N GLY A 110 6.62 -16.49 12.84
CA GLY A 110 6.04 -15.25 13.36
C GLY A 110 7.03 -14.37 14.13
N LYS A 111 8.04 -14.96 14.78
CA LYS A 111 9.07 -14.18 15.48
C LYS A 111 10.06 -13.63 14.45
N LEU A 112 10.55 -14.47 13.54
CA LEU A 112 11.52 -14.05 12.52
C LEU A 112 10.94 -12.97 11.60
N SER A 113 9.67 -13.08 11.18
CA SER A 113 8.99 -12.07 10.35
C SER A 113 8.94 -10.69 10.99
N VAL A 114 8.67 -10.59 12.29
CA VAL A 114 8.73 -9.30 13.00
C VAL A 114 10.17 -8.77 13.05
N GLN A 115 11.16 -9.64 13.28
CA GLN A 115 12.56 -9.24 13.26
C GLN A 115 13.00 -8.71 11.89
N CYS A 116 12.72 -9.47 10.83
CA CYS A 116 13.06 -9.13 9.44
C CYS A 116 12.39 -7.84 8.99
N TYR A 117 11.12 -7.62 9.37
CA TYR A 117 10.41 -6.37 9.10
C TYR A 117 11.09 -5.16 9.75
N LEU A 118 11.45 -5.26 11.04
CA LEU A 118 12.13 -4.17 11.76
C LEU A 118 13.57 -3.95 11.27
N GLN A 119 14.29 -5.01 10.94
CA GLN A 119 15.63 -4.92 10.36
C GLN A 119 15.59 -4.24 8.99
N ALA A 120 14.68 -4.66 8.10
CA ALA A 120 14.52 -4.07 6.79
C ALA A 120 14.17 -2.57 6.87
N MET A 121 13.41 -2.17 7.90
CA MET A 121 13.11 -0.78 8.18
C MET A 121 14.32 0.00 8.66
N ASP A 122 15.14 -0.54 9.57
CA ASP A 122 16.39 0.09 9.99
C ASP A 122 17.29 0.34 8.77
N GLU A 123 17.53 -0.71 7.95
CA GLU A 123 18.39 -0.64 6.76
C GLU A 123 17.87 0.35 5.72
N CYS A 124 16.57 0.29 5.39
CA CYS A 124 15.96 1.25 4.48
C CYS A 124 16.04 2.67 5.03
N TYR A 125 15.70 2.89 6.29
CA TYR A 125 15.67 4.24 6.85
C TYR A 125 17.07 4.87 6.93
N GLN A 126 18.07 4.11 7.36
CA GLN A 126 19.45 4.62 7.42
C GLN A 126 20.00 5.00 6.04
N GLN A 127 19.73 4.18 5.03
CA GLN A 127 20.10 4.51 3.65
C GLN A 127 19.27 5.68 3.10
N PHE A 128 17.99 5.75 3.45
CA PHE A 128 17.10 6.84 3.07
C PHE A 128 17.63 8.18 3.61
N LYS A 129 17.99 8.25 4.90
CA LYS A 129 18.56 9.45 5.54
C LYS A 129 19.82 9.92 4.83
N LYS A 130 20.74 8.99 4.51
CA LYS A 130 21.98 9.30 3.77
C LYS A 130 21.70 9.87 2.38
N LYS A 131 20.73 9.30 1.65
CA LYS A 131 20.30 9.82 0.35
C LYS A 131 19.64 11.18 0.49
N ALA A 132 18.72 11.36 1.43
CA ALA A 132 18.08 12.64 1.69
C ALA A 132 19.08 13.76 1.99
N GLN A 133 20.14 13.46 2.75
CA GLN A 133 21.23 14.40 2.99
C GLN A 133 22.00 14.72 1.70
N ARG A 134 22.39 13.69 0.93
CA ARG A 134 23.14 13.86 -0.32
C ARG A 134 22.39 14.68 -1.37
N GLU A 135 21.08 14.46 -1.49
CA GLU A 135 20.22 15.15 -2.45
C GLU A 135 19.74 16.53 -1.93
N GLY A 136 20.24 16.99 -0.78
CA GLY A 136 19.90 18.30 -0.22
C GLY A 136 18.47 18.42 0.28
N ILE A 137 17.77 17.32 0.55
CA ILE A 137 16.39 17.32 1.06
C ILE A 137 16.35 17.78 2.53
N ALA A 138 17.29 17.28 3.34
CA ALA A 138 17.46 17.68 4.73
C ALA A 138 18.88 17.32 5.20
N GLU A 139 19.57 18.23 5.90
CA GLU A 139 20.89 17.96 6.47
C GLU A 139 20.84 16.78 7.47
N HIS A 140 19.81 16.76 8.31
CA HIS A 140 19.49 15.67 9.22
C HIS A 140 18.03 15.25 9.06
N PHE A 141 17.79 14.26 8.21
CA PHE A 141 16.44 13.72 8.05
C PHE A 141 16.01 12.97 9.31
N THR A 142 14.87 13.33 9.91
CA THR A 142 14.29 12.66 11.09
C THR A 142 12.77 12.56 10.96
N LEU A 143 12.10 12.06 11.99
CA LEU A 143 10.63 12.09 12.09
C LEU A 143 10.01 13.49 11.96
N THR A 144 10.76 14.57 12.16
CA THR A 144 10.27 15.94 11.95
C THR A 144 10.37 16.41 10.50
N SER A 145 11.14 15.72 9.66
CA SER A 145 11.43 16.10 8.26
C SER A 145 10.33 15.70 7.25
N ALA A 146 9.29 15.01 7.71
CA ALA A 146 8.14 14.58 6.91
C ALA A 146 6.83 14.77 7.67
N ASP A 147 5.73 14.94 6.94
CA ASP A 147 4.38 15.17 7.47
C ASP A 147 3.63 13.86 7.73
N GLY A 148 3.95 12.81 6.98
CA GLY A 148 3.33 11.49 7.10
C GLY A 148 4.36 10.36 7.01
N PHE A 149 4.12 9.30 7.78
CA PHE A 149 4.82 8.02 7.68
C PHE A 149 3.79 6.92 7.51
N VAL A 150 3.78 6.31 6.32
CA VAL A 150 2.82 5.30 5.88
C VAL A 150 3.57 3.98 5.68
N PHE A 151 3.03 2.89 6.21
CA PHE A 151 3.73 1.60 6.24
C PHE A 151 2.87 0.52 5.61
N HIS A 152 3.50 -0.52 5.08
CA HIS A 152 2.84 -1.81 4.97
C HIS A 152 2.28 -2.20 6.35
N SER A 153 0.99 -2.56 6.40
CA SER A 153 0.28 -2.83 7.66
C SER A 153 -0.21 -4.28 7.69
N PRO A 154 0.60 -5.23 8.19
CA PRO A 154 0.12 -6.57 8.52
C PRO A 154 -0.93 -6.53 9.64
N TYR A 155 -0.70 -5.66 10.63
CA TYR A 155 -1.63 -5.31 11.69
C TYR A 155 -1.19 -4.00 12.35
N CYS A 156 -2.16 -3.22 12.84
CA CYS A 156 -1.93 -1.85 13.30
C CYS A 156 -0.88 -1.72 14.42
N LYS A 157 -0.75 -2.73 15.29
CA LYS A 157 0.23 -2.70 16.39
C LYS A 157 1.68 -2.72 15.89
N LEU A 158 1.97 -3.46 14.81
CA LEU A 158 3.32 -3.46 14.22
C LEU A 158 3.65 -2.08 13.64
N VAL A 159 2.70 -1.42 13.01
CA VAL A 159 2.89 -0.06 12.48
C VAL A 159 3.19 0.95 13.60
N GLN A 160 2.51 0.84 14.75
CA GLN A 160 2.83 1.68 15.91
C GLN A 160 4.28 1.46 16.39
N LYS A 161 4.73 0.19 16.45
CA LYS A 161 6.12 -0.15 16.80
C LYS A 161 7.11 0.33 15.74
N SER A 162 6.70 0.36 14.48
CA SER A 162 7.51 0.80 13.34
C SER A 162 7.93 2.26 13.49
N LEU A 163 6.97 3.15 13.78
CA LEU A 163 7.30 4.56 13.98
C LEU A 163 8.19 4.76 15.23
N ALA A 164 7.93 4.03 16.31
CA ALA A 164 8.79 4.03 17.49
C ALA A 164 10.22 3.58 17.15
N ARG A 165 10.37 2.61 16.24
CA ARG A 165 11.66 2.14 15.75
C ARG A 165 12.40 3.19 14.92
N LEU A 166 11.69 3.98 14.12
CA LEU A 166 12.29 5.13 13.43
C LEU A 166 12.80 6.18 14.42
N MET A 167 12.03 6.46 15.49
CA MET A 167 12.47 7.36 16.56
C MET A 167 13.74 6.85 17.27
N LEU A 168 13.87 5.54 17.47
CA LEU A 168 15.11 4.94 17.98
C LEU A 168 16.29 5.15 17.01
N ASN A 169 16.08 5.00 15.71
CA ASN A 169 17.12 5.29 14.71
C ASN A 169 17.55 6.75 14.74
N ASP A 170 16.61 7.68 14.91
CA ASP A 170 16.93 9.10 15.03
C ASP A 170 17.68 9.41 16.32
N PHE A 171 17.20 8.87 17.45
CA PHE A 171 17.85 9.00 18.76
C PHE A 171 19.29 8.50 18.78
N LEU A 172 19.57 7.32 18.21
CA LEU A 172 20.92 6.74 18.20
C LEU A 172 21.89 7.49 17.28
N GLN A 173 21.37 8.24 16.30
CA GLN A 173 22.17 9.05 15.38
C GLN A 173 22.19 10.53 15.75
N ASP A 174 21.48 10.94 16.81
CA ASP A 174 21.45 12.33 17.22
C ASP A 174 22.85 12.78 17.69
N PRO A 175 23.40 13.88 17.14
CA PRO A 175 24.73 14.37 17.48
C PRO A 175 24.77 15.06 18.86
N ASN A 176 23.63 15.47 19.44
CA ASN A 176 23.59 16.17 20.71
C ASN A 176 23.54 15.18 21.89
N PRO A 177 24.54 15.18 22.78
CA PRO A 177 24.62 14.24 23.89
C PRO A 177 23.77 14.64 25.11
N ASP A 178 23.09 15.79 25.07
CA ASP A 178 22.52 16.39 26.28
C ASP A 178 21.07 15.98 26.57
N PHE A 179 20.45 15.22 25.65
CA PHE A 179 19.09 14.65 25.79
C PHE A 179 18.00 15.64 26.24
N GLN A 180 18.22 16.94 26.04
CA GLN A 180 17.20 17.96 26.25
C GLN A 180 16.24 17.99 25.05
N GLY A 181 14.96 18.27 25.29
CA GLY A 181 13.96 18.32 24.23
C GLY A 181 13.36 16.95 23.89
N LEU A 182 13.39 16.55 22.61
CA LEU A 182 12.61 15.43 22.07
C LEU A 182 12.95 14.07 22.70
N TYR A 183 14.20 13.86 23.12
CA TYR A 183 14.70 12.57 23.61
C TYR A 183 14.90 12.50 25.13
N LYS A 184 14.38 13.49 25.87
CA LYS A 184 14.48 13.53 27.32
C LYS A 184 13.92 12.27 27.97
N GLY A 185 14.70 11.65 28.87
CA GLY A 185 14.32 10.41 29.56
C GLY A 185 14.67 9.12 28.81
N LEU A 186 15.40 9.21 27.68
CA LEU A 186 15.86 8.05 26.89
C LEU A 186 17.37 7.81 27.02
N GLU A 187 18.06 8.52 27.90
CA GLU A 187 19.52 8.54 28.04
C GLU A 187 20.11 7.14 28.24
N GLY A 188 19.42 6.32 29.05
CA GLY A 188 19.82 4.95 29.34
C GLY A 188 19.84 4.01 28.14
N PHE A 189 19.29 4.42 26.99
CA PHE A 189 19.25 3.62 25.76
C PHE A 189 20.34 4.01 24.75
N ARG A 190 21.24 4.95 25.06
CA ARG A 190 22.23 5.48 24.08
C ARG A 190 23.16 4.40 23.51
N GLU A 191 23.51 3.41 24.33
CA GLU A 191 24.40 2.31 23.94
C GLU A 191 23.66 1.11 23.32
N VAL A 192 22.33 1.21 23.15
CA VAL A 192 21.54 0.15 22.54
C VAL A 192 21.91 0.01 21.07
N LYS A 193 22.21 -1.23 20.66
CA LYS A 193 22.38 -1.59 19.26
C LYS A 193 21.03 -1.99 18.67
N LEU A 194 20.73 -1.46 17.49
CA LEU A 194 19.50 -1.79 16.76
C LEU A 194 19.32 -3.31 16.61
N LYS A 195 20.34 -4.01 16.12
CA LYS A 195 20.28 -5.46 15.90
C LYS A 195 20.00 -6.31 17.15
N ASP A 196 20.30 -5.77 18.33
CA ASP A 196 20.15 -6.49 19.61
C ASP A 196 18.83 -6.13 20.32
N SER A 197 18.03 -5.19 19.77
CA SER A 197 16.87 -4.59 20.45
C SER A 197 15.50 -4.89 19.81
N TYR A 198 15.42 -5.75 18.79
CA TYR A 198 14.15 -6.04 18.08
C TYR A 198 13.01 -6.52 19.00
N PHE A 199 13.35 -7.20 20.08
CA PHE A 199 12.39 -7.74 21.05
C PHE A 199 12.62 -7.23 22.48
N ASP A 200 13.46 -6.21 22.65
CA ASP A 200 13.69 -5.59 23.95
C ASP A 200 12.44 -4.82 24.39
N LYS A 201 11.80 -5.27 25.47
CA LYS A 201 10.57 -4.68 25.98
C LYS A 201 10.75 -3.33 26.62
N GLN A 202 11.92 -3.03 27.17
CA GLN A 202 12.22 -1.73 27.76
C GLN A 202 12.38 -0.70 26.64
N VAL A 203 13.15 -1.03 25.60
CA VAL A 203 13.29 -0.20 24.41
C VAL A 203 11.95 -0.01 23.70
N GLU A 204 11.21 -1.10 23.45
CA GLU A 204 9.87 -1.03 22.83
C GLU A 204 8.95 -0.07 23.62
N SER A 205 8.84 -0.26 24.93
CA SER A 205 7.92 0.54 25.76
C SER A 205 8.33 2.01 25.83
N ALA A 206 9.63 2.28 25.99
CA ALA A 206 10.15 3.64 26.08
C ALA A 206 9.90 4.42 24.78
N PHE A 207 10.29 3.86 23.64
CA PHE A 207 10.14 4.54 22.36
C PHE A 207 8.69 4.60 21.88
N MET A 208 7.86 3.61 22.19
CA MET A 208 6.42 3.70 21.91
C MET A 208 5.74 4.83 22.70
N LYS A 209 6.17 5.08 23.94
CA LYS A 209 5.69 6.20 24.75
C LYS A 209 6.19 7.54 24.19
N SER A 210 7.49 7.64 23.93
CA SER A 210 8.10 8.89 23.45
C SER A 210 7.63 9.27 22.03
N SER A 211 7.34 8.29 21.17
CA SER A 211 6.87 8.53 19.80
C SER A 211 5.35 8.71 19.69
N GLN A 212 4.61 8.74 20.80
CA GLN A 212 3.14 8.67 20.78
C GLN A 212 2.51 9.85 20.02
N GLN A 213 3.00 11.07 20.21
CA GLN A 213 2.48 12.25 19.51
C GLN A 213 2.78 12.20 18.00
N PHE A 214 4.01 11.81 17.63
CA PHE A 214 4.37 11.55 16.24
C PHE A 214 3.47 10.48 15.62
N PHE A 215 3.15 9.41 16.36
CA PHE A 215 2.25 8.37 15.87
C PHE A 215 0.85 8.89 15.61
N ILE A 216 0.27 9.63 16.57
CA ILE A 216 -1.07 10.19 16.43
C ILE A 216 -1.16 11.13 15.23
N GLN A 217 -0.14 11.96 15.01
CA GLN A 217 -0.16 12.99 13.98
C GLN A 217 0.23 12.46 12.60
N LYS A 218 1.31 11.67 12.51
CA LYS A 218 1.96 11.34 11.23
C LYS A 218 1.64 9.94 10.71
N THR A 219 1.09 9.04 11.53
CA THR A 219 0.89 7.63 11.12
C THR A 219 -0.51 7.10 11.37
N LYS A 220 -1.13 7.40 12.52
CA LYS A 220 -2.48 6.95 12.86
C LYS A 220 -3.54 7.29 11.78
N PRO A 221 -3.51 8.46 11.11
CA PRO A 221 -4.42 8.74 10.00
C PRO A 221 -4.35 7.71 8.86
N SER A 222 -3.20 7.05 8.66
CA SER A 222 -3.02 6.02 7.63
C SER A 222 -3.61 4.64 7.99
N LEU A 223 -4.12 4.43 9.21
CA LEU A 223 -4.49 3.09 9.69
C LEU A 223 -5.98 2.77 9.62
N PHE A 224 -6.82 3.68 9.12
CA PHE A 224 -8.27 3.49 9.13
C PHE A 224 -8.70 2.22 8.37
N ILE A 225 -8.38 2.09 7.08
CA ILE A 225 -8.78 0.91 6.29
C ILE A 225 -8.14 -0.36 6.87
N ALA A 226 -6.85 -0.34 7.22
CA ALA A 226 -6.16 -1.50 7.77
C ALA A 226 -6.83 -2.01 9.07
N SER A 227 -7.34 -1.12 9.93
CA SER A 227 -8.07 -1.50 11.14
C SER A 227 -9.45 -2.11 10.88
N GLN A 228 -10.03 -1.84 9.71
CA GLN A 228 -11.38 -2.27 9.34
C GLN A 228 -11.38 -3.50 8.42
N VAL A 229 -10.31 -3.72 7.65
CA VAL A 229 -10.22 -4.75 6.60
C VAL A 229 -9.17 -5.83 6.91
N GLY A 230 -8.15 -5.51 7.71
CA GLY A 230 -7.04 -6.42 7.99
C GLY A 230 -5.92 -6.34 6.95
N ASN A 231 -5.04 -7.35 6.92
CA ASN A 231 -3.90 -7.35 6.02
C ASN A 231 -4.34 -7.66 4.59
N MET A 232 -4.09 -6.73 3.67
CA MET A 232 -4.37 -6.96 2.26
C MET A 232 -3.15 -7.45 1.47
N TYR A 233 -1.97 -7.68 2.08
CA TYR A 233 -0.70 -7.91 1.36
C TYR A 233 -0.28 -6.74 0.46
N THR A 234 -0.10 -6.91 -0.86
CA THR A 234 0.44 -5.88 -1.76
C THR A 234 -0.32 -4.53 -1.77
N PRO A 235 -1.66 -4.47 -1.64
CA PRO A 235 -2.40 -3.22 -1.55
C PRO A 235 -2.34 -2.58 -0.15
N SER A 236 -1.82 -3.25 0.87
CA SER A 236 -1.87 -2.79 2.27
C SER A 236 -1.25 -1.39 2.43
N LEU A 237 -0.05 -1.17 1.91
CA LEU A 237 0.60 0.15 1.95
C LEU A 237 -0.25 1.24 1.28
N TYR A 238 -0.82 0.93 0.12
CA TYR A 238 -1.59 1.89 -0.67
C TYR A 238 -2.98 2.17 -0.07
N SER A 239 -3.59 1.18 0.58
CA SER A 239 -4.78 1.40 1.39
C SER A 239 -4.49 2.29 2.60
N CYS A 240 -3.28 2.22 3.15
CA CYS A 240 -2.84 3.12 4.19
C CYS A 240 -2.60 4.54 3.65
N LEU A 241 -2.10 4.68 2.41
CA LEU A 241 -2.02 5.98 1.73
C LEU A 241 -3.41 6.58 1.50
N VAL A 242 -4.38 5.79 1.01
CA VAL A 242 -5.79 6.22 0.88
C VAL A 242 -6.33 6.66 2.24
N SER A 243 -6.09 5.88 3.30
CA SER A 243 -6.50 6.23 4.66
C SER A 243 -5.89 7.56 5.11
N PHE A 244 -4.62 7.82 4.79
CA PHE A 244 -3.96 9.09 5.11
C PHE A 244 -4.69 10.26 4.43
N ILE A 245 -5.02 10.13 3.14
CA ILE A 245 -5.70 11.18 2.37
C ILE A 245 -7.09 11.48 2.94
N ILE A 246 -7.93 10.47 3.18
CA ILE A 246 -9.31 10.66 3.66
C ILE A 246 -9.42 11.09 5.14
N ASN A 247 -8.31 11.11 5.86
CA ASN A 247 -8.24 11.60 7.24
C ASN A 247 -7.61 13.01 7.33
N HIS A 248 -7.36 13.66 6.19
CA HIS A 248 -6.99 15.07 6.12
C HIS A 248 -7.99 15.81 5.24
N SER A 249 -8.26 17.06 5.60
CA SER A 249 -8.99 17.96 4.72
C SER A 249 -8.15 18.31 3.51
N LEU A 250 -8.81 18.65 2.40
CA LEU A 250 -8.15 19.04 1.17
C LEU A 250 -7.16 20.20 1.35
N ASN A 251 -7.44 21.14 2.27
CA ASN A 251 -6.58 22.29 2.54
C ASN A 251 -5.30 21.93 3.31
N GLU A 252 -5.27 20.78 3.99
CA GLU A 252 -4.11 20.33 4.76
C GLU A 252 -3.11 19.53 3.91
N LEU A 253 -3.54 19.00 2.76
CA LEU A 253 -2.78 18.05 1.95
C LEU A 253 -1.64 18.67 1.12
N PRO A 254 -1.81 19.81 0.40
CA PRO A 254 -0.77 20.39 -0.43
C PRO A 254 0.55 20.61 0.33
N GLY A 255 1.67 20.30 -0.33
CA GLY A 255 3.02 20.46 0.21
C GLY A 255 3.48 19.34 1.14
N LYS A 256 2.57 18.47 1.60
CA LYS A 256 2.93 17.40 2.55
C LYS A 256 3.94 16.44 1.95
N ARG A 257 4.99 16.15 2.72
CA ARG A 257 5.94 15.07 2.47
C ARG A 257 5.51 13.80 3.20
N ILE A 258 5.29 12.74 2.45
CA ILE A 258 4.90 11.43 2.99
C ILE A 258 6.03 10.43 2.73
N VAL A 259 6.54 9.81 3.78
CA VAL A 259 7.48 8.69 3.67
C VAL A 259 6.68 7.38 3.69
N LEU A 260 6.92 6.54 2.69
CA LEU A 260 6.28 5.23 2.54
C LEU A 260 7.30 4.13 2.77
N PHE A 261 6.93 3.11 3.55
CA PHE A 261 7.72 1.90 3.74
C PHE A 261 6.97 0.67 3.26
N SER A 262 7.46 0.07 2.17
CA SER A 262 6.96 -1.19 1.62
C SER A 262 7.85 -2.34 2.06
N TYR A 263 7.24 -3.46 2.44
CA TYR A 263 7.92 -4.67 2.88
C TYR A 263 7.21 -5.89 2.31
N GLY A 264 7.96 -6.87 1.83
CA GLY A 264 7.49 -8.22 1.56
C GLY A 264 8.52 -9.23 2.05
N SER A 265 8.07 -10.25 2.76
CA SER A 265 8.91 -11.35 3.27
C SER A 265 9.69 -12.09 2.19
N GLY A 266 10.75 -12.78 2.60
CA GLY A 266 11.69 -13.47 1.71
C GLY A 266 13.11 -12.88 1.56
N LEU A 267 13.41 -11.58 1.72
CA LEU A 267 12.60 -10.38 1.81
C LEU A 267 13.05 -9.33 0.78
N ALA A 268 12.12 -8.47 0.39
CA ALA A 268 12.36 -7.24 -0.35
C ALA A 268 11.63 -6.07 0.31
N SER A 269 12.27 -4.91 0.36
CA SER A 269 11.72 -3.73 1.04
C SER A 269 12.23 -2.44 0.41
N SER A 270 11.45 -1.38 0.52
CA SER A 270 11.90 -0.04 0.13
C SER A 270 11.24 1.04 0.96
N MET A 271 12.00 2.09 1.23
CA MET A 271 11.49 3.35 1.76
C MET A 271 11.65 4.45 0.72
N PHE A 272 10.58 5.21 0.47
CA PHE A 272 10.55 6.23 -0.57
C PHE A 272 9.63 7.38 -0.18
N THR A 273 9.70 8.48 -0.92
CA THR A 273 8.91 9.69 -0.64
C THR A 273 7.86 9.92 -1.70
N LEU A 274 6.68 10.35 -1.24
CA LEU A 274 5.62 10.93 -2.03
C LEU A 274 5.40 12.37 -1.54
N MET A 275 5.41 13.32 -2.47
CA MET A 275 5.06 14.72 -2.22
C MET A 275 3.65 14.97 -2.73
N ILE A 276 2.81 15.63 -1.92
CA ILE A 276 1.56 16.17 -2.43
C ILE A 276 1.84 17.55 -3.01
N SER A 277 1.51 17.74 -4.28
CA SER A 277 1.82 18.96 -5.02
C SER A 277 1.15 20.21 -4.41
N GLU A 278 1.89 21.31 -4.37
CA GLU A 278 1.37 22.65 -4.08
C GLU A 278 0.87 23.37 -5.32
N ASP A 279 1.11 22.79 -6.51
CA ASP A 279 0.74 23.42 -7.77
C ASP A 279 -0.78 23.56 -7.88
N THR A 280 -1.23 24.81 -7.97
CA THR A 280 -2.65 25.15 -8.10
C THR A 280 -3.25 24.64 -9.40
N SER A 281 -2.45 24.39 -10.43
CA SER A 281 -2.91 23.76 -11.69
C SER A 281 -3.38 22.32 -11.46
N GLN A 282 -2.76 21.61 -10.50
CA GLN A 282 -3.07 20.24 -10.13
C GLN A 282 -4.11 20.14 -9.01
N LYS A 283 -4.51 21.28 -8.43
CA LYS A 283 -5.52 21.35 -7.36
C LYS A 283 -6.82 20.64 -7.76
N THR A 284 -7.23 20.79 -9.01
CA THR A 284 -8.42 20.11 -9.55
C THR A 284 -8.28 18.59 -9.60
N GLN A 285 -7.07 18.05 -9.80
CA GLN A 285 -6.83 16.60 -9.77
C GLN A 285 -6.80 16.06 -8.34
N LEU A 286 -6.17 16.78 -7.41
CA LEU A 286 -6.18 16.42 -6.00
C LEU A 286 -7.61 16.45 -5.42
N GLU A 287 -8.39 17.47 -5.78
CA GLU A 287 -9.82 17.59 -5.47
C GLU A 287 -10.61 16.37 -5.98
N LYS A 288 -10.42 15.98 -7.24
CA LYS A 288 -11.07 14.78 -7.80
C LYS A 288 -10.69 13.51 -7.05
N ILE A 289 -9.40 13.31 -6.74
CA ILE A 289 -8.95 12.15 -5.95
C ILE A 289 -9.61 12.17 -4.58
N HIS A 290 -9.60 13.31 -3.88
CA HIS A 290 -10.21 13.44 -2.55
C HIS A 290 -11.71 13.14 -2.60
N GLN A 291 -12.42 13.70 -3.58
CA GLN A 291 -13.84 13.47 -3.81
C GLN A 291 -14.17 12.00 -4.09
N CYS A 292 -13.42 11.34 -4.99
CA CYS A 292 -13.61 9.92 -5.31
C CYS A 292 -13.36 9.01 -4.10
N LEU A 293 -12.60 9.46 -3.11
CA LEU A 293 -12.31 8.70 -1.90
C LEU A 293 -13.29 8.98 -0.74
N ASN A 294 -14.21 9.93 -0.87
CA ASN A 294 -15.17 10.27 0.20
C ASN A 294 -16.07 9.09 0.59
N GLU A 295 -16.43 8.25 -0.37
CA GLU A 295 -17.32 7.10 -0.16
C GLU A 295 -16.65 5.95 0.61
N VAL A 296 -15.33 5.98 0.83
CA VAL A 296 -14.60 4.87 1.48
C VAL A 296 -15.19 4.51 2.84
N ARG A 297 -15.58 5.51 3.65
CA ARG A 297 -16.17 5.28 4.97
C ARG A 297 -17.55 4.62 4.86
N GLU A 298 -18.37 5.10 3.95
CA GLU A 298 -19.72 4.59 3.72
C GLU A 298 -19.66 3.15 3.20
N ARG A 299 -18.79 2.88 2.22
CA ARG A 299 -18.53 1.54 1.68
C ARG A 299 -18.05 0.54 2.72
N LEU A 300 -17.23 0.98 3.68
CA LEU A 300 -16.80 0.12 4.79
C LEU A 300 -17.93 -0.15 5.78
N ASN A 301 -18.80 0.83 6.02
CA ASN A 301 -19.95 0.70 6.91
C ASN A 301 -21.09 -0.12 6.30
N SER A 302 -21.21 -0.16 4.96
CA SER A 302 -22.23 -0.95 4.25
C SER A 302 -21.89 -2.44 4.14
N ARG A 303 -20.75 -2.89 4.69
CA ARG A 303 -20.37 -4.31 4.70
C ARG A 303 -21.30 -5.12 5.61
N VAL A 304 -21.52 -6.37 5.23
CA VAL A 304 -22.30 -7.32 6.04
C VAL A 304 -21.37 -8.05 7.00
N LYS A 305 -21.74 -8.09 8.28
CA LYS A 305 -21.03 -8.86 9.30
C LYS A 305 -21.43 -10.33 9.20
N MET A 306 -20.44 -11.22 9.23
CA MET A 306 -20.64 -12.66 9.34
C MET A 306 -20.25 -13.13 10.75
N THR A 307 -20.89 -14.20 11.23
CA THR A 307 -20.45 -14.82 12.49
C THR A 307 -19.11 -15.55 12.28
N PRO A 308 -18.30 -15.74 13.34
CA PRO A 308 -17.06 -16.50 13.24
C PRO A 308 -17.25 -17.90 12.63
N GLU A 309 -18.36 -18.58 12.95
CA GLU A 309 -18.66 -19.92 12.43
C GLU A 309 -18.90 -19.90 10.92
N GLN A 310 -19.66 -18.93 10.42
CA GLN A 310 -19.89 -18.75 8.98
C GLN A 310 -18.59 -18.41 8.23
N PHE A 311 -17.73 -17.58 8.85
CA PHE A 311 -16.42 -17.25 8.31
C PHE A 311 -15.51 -18.48 8.23
N GLU A 312 -15.46 -19.31 9.28
CA GLU A 312 -14.69 -20.56 9.27
C GLU A 312 -15.18 -21.55 8.24
N GLN A 313 -16.50 -21.68 8.06
CA GLN A 313 -17.09 -22.49 6.99
C GLN A 313 -16.68 -21.99 5.61
N THR A 314 -16.62 -20.67 5.41
CA THR A 314 -16.17 -20.06 4.15
C THR A 314 -14.71 -20.37 3.87
N LEU A 315 -13.84 -20.30 4.89
CA LEU A 315 -12.43 -20.66 4.76
C LEU A 315 -12.25 -22.16 4.46
N LYS A 316 -13.04 -23.03 5.11
CA LYS A 316 -13.02 -24.46 4.84
C LYS A 316 -13.45 -24.77 3.39
N LEU A 317 -14.52 -24.13 2.91
CA LEU A 317 -14.95 -24.26 1.52
C LEU A 317 -13.85 -23.80 0.55
N ARG A 318 -13.16 -22.70 0.85
CA ARG A 318 -12.04 -22.20 0.04
C ARG A 318 -10.90 -23.22 -0.04
N GLU A 319 -10.54 -23.83 1.09
CA GLU A 319 -9.53 -24.89 1.15
C GLU A 319 -9.95 -26.12 0.32
N GLU A 320 -11.18 -26.58 0.49
CA GLU A 320 -11.74 -27.73 -0.24
C GLU A 320 -11.88 -27.50 -1.75
N THR A 321 -11.88 -26.24 -2.20
CA THR A 321 -12.12 -25.86 -3.61
C THR A 321 -10.90 -25.32 -4.32
N HIS A 322 -9.77 -25.16 -3.62
CA HIS A 322 -8.56 -24.49 -4.11
C HIS A 322 -8.06 -25.04 -5.46
N HIS A 323 -8.09 -26.37 -5.64
CA HIS A 323 -7.63 -27.07 -6.86
C HIS A 323 -8.75 -27.71 -7.68
N LYS A 324 -10.03 -27.43 -7.38
CA LYS A 324 -11.14 -28.13 -8.06
C LYS A 324 -11.33 -27.62 -9.50
N ALA A 325 -11.41 -28.56 -10.43
CA ALA A 325 -11.82 -28.35 -11.82
C ALA A 325 -12.46 -29.65 -12.36
N PRO A 326 -13.67 -29.62 -12.93
CA PRO A 326 -14.57 -28.47 -13.04
C PRO A 326 -15.18 -28.06 -11.67
N TYR A 327 -15.58 -26.80 -11.53
CA TYR A 327 -16.22 -26.27 -10.33
C TYR A 327 -17.09 -25.04 -10.64
N THR A 328 -18.28 -24.99 -10.05
CA THR A 328 -19.14 -23.81 -10.04
C THR A 328 -19.19 -23.25 -8.61
N PRO A 329 -18.80 -21.99 -8.37
CA PRO A 329 -18.88 -21.39 -7.04
C PRO A 329 -20.30 -21.41 -6.47
N VAL A 330 -20.42 -21.81 -5.20
CA VAL A 330 -21.71 -21.96 -4.50
C VAL A 330 -22.04 -20.81 -3.55
N GLY A 331 -21.15 -19.81 -3.44
CA GLY A 331 -21.37 -18.65 -2.58
C GLY A 331 -22.45 -17.71 -3.12
N SER A 332 -23.24 -17.11 -2.23
CA SER A 332 -24.24 -16.11 -2.62
C SER A 332 -23.59 -14.83 -3.14
N THR A 333 -24.14 -14.28 -4.23
CA THR A 333 -23.76 -12.98 -4.80
C THR A 333 -24.63 -11.82 -4.31
N GLU A 334 -25.66 -12.09 -3.48
CA GLU A 334 -26.65 -11.12 -3.01
C GLU A 334 -26.03 -9.87 -2.36
N ASN A 335 -24.91 -10.06 -1.64
CA ASN A 335 -24.25 -9.00 -0.89
C ASN A 335 -23.04 -8.39 -1.63
N PHE A 336 -22.84 -8.72 -2.91
CA PHE A 336 -21.78 -8.09 -3.68
C PHE A 336 -22.13 -6.63 -3.97
N PHE A 337 -21.12 -5.76 -3.91
CA PHE A 337 -21.31 -4.38 -4.32
C PHE A 337 -21.64 -4.31 -5.82
N PRO A 338 -22.48 -3.37 -6.27
CA PRO A 338 -22.71 -3.12 -7.69
C PRO A 338 -21.40 -2.97 -8.47
N GLY A 339 -21.32 -3.56 -9.66
CA GLY A 339 -20.11 -3.54 -10.48
C GLY A 339 -18.98 -4.50 -10.04
N THR A 340 -19.21 -5.34 -9.03
CA THR A 340 -18.24 -6.37 -8.62
C THR A 340 -18.14 -7.46 -9.67
N TRP A 341 -16.92 -7.74 -10.15
CA TRP A 341 -16.63 -8.93 -10.95
C TRP A 341 -16.54 -10.18 -10.06
N TYR A 342 -17.13 -11.28 -10.49
CA TYR A 342 -17.12 -12.55 -9.74
C TYR A 342 -16.94 -13.76 -10.64
N LEU A 343 -16.38 -14.83 -10.06
CA LEU A 343 -16.15 -16.11 -10.73
C LEU A 343 -17.47 -16.86 -10.87
N THR A 344 -17.81 -17.29 -12.09
CA THR A 344 -19.03 -18.08 -12.38
C THR A 344 -18.73 -19.55 -12.61
N GLU A 345 -17.60 -19.87 -13.24
CA GLU A 345 -17.25 -21.23 -13.61
C GLU A 345 -15.72 -21.41 -13.66
N VAL A 346 -15.26 -22.58 -13.22
CA VAL A 346 -13.96 -23.17 -13.57
C VAL A 346 -14.24 -24.44 -14.35
N ASP A 347 -13.83 -24.51 -15.61
CA ASP A 347 -14.09 -25.69 -16.43
C ASP A 347 -13.07 -26.82 -16.19
N SER A 348 -13.25 -27.97 -16.86
CA SER A 348 -12.35 -29.13 -16.73
C SER A 348 -10.91 -28.90 -17.21
N LYS A 349 -10.64 -27.77 -17.87
CA LYS A 349 -9.31 -27.33 -18.31
C LYS A 349 -8.79 -26.14 -17.48
N HIS A 350 -9.39 -25.89 -16.31
CA HIS A 350 -9.01 -24.81 -15.39
C HIS A 350 -9.20 -23.38 -15.96
N ARG A 351 -9.95 -23.22 -17.05
CA ARG A 351 -10.29 -21.89 -17.58
C ARG A 351 -11.37 -21.28 -16.70
N ARG A 352 -11.20 -20.00 -16.36
CA ARG A 352 -12.09 -19.28 -15.44
C ARG A 352 -12.99 -18.31 -16.22
N GLN A 353 -14.28 -18.33 -15.91
CA GLN A 353 -15.26 -17.38 -16.45
C GLN A 353 -15.72 -16.41 -15.36
N TYR A 354 -15.99 -15.18 -15.77
CA TYR A 354 -16.36 -14.10 -14.85
C TYR A 354 -17.54 -13.31 -15.42
N GLU A 355 -18.38 -12.83 -14.51
CA GLU A 355 -19.46 -11.89 -14.79
C GLU A 355 -19.35 -10.68 -13.87
N ILE A 356 -20.08 -9.62 -14.21
CA ILE A 356 -20.15 -8.39 -13.43
C ILE A 356 -21.55 -8.23 -12.84
N MET A 357 -21.63 -7.89 -11.55
CA MET A 357 -22.90 -7.58 -10.90
C MET A 357 -23.54 -6.35 -11.56
N SER A 358 -24.76 -6.53 -12.07
CA SER A 358 -25.53 -5.44 -12.69
C SER A 358 -25.72 -4.29 -11.69
N SER A 359 -25.48 -3.06 -12.14
CA SER A 359 -25.87 -1.87 -11.39
C SER A 359 -27.39 -1.76 -11.38
N SER A 360 -28.07 -2.21 -10.32
CA SER A 360 -29.47 -1.85 -10.11
C SER A 360 -29.54 -0.34 -9.88
N ALA A 361 -30.12 0.38 -10.85
CA ALA A 361 -30.40 1.81 -10.75
C ALA A 361 -31.46 2.07 -9.67
N THR A 362 -31.04 2.13 -8.41
CA THR A 362 -31.82 2.68 -7.29
C THR A 362 -30.88 3.33 -6.29
N MET A 363 -30.32 4.48 -6.68
CA MET A 363 -29.97 5.58 -5.78
C MET A 363 -30.44 6.85 -6.46
N SER A 364 -31.57 7.35 -6.01
CA SER A 364 -32.12 8.65 -6.42
C SER A 364 -31.16 9.78 -5.99
N ASN A 365 -30.79 10.63 -6.95
CA ASN A 365 -30.13 11.93 -6.83
C ASN A 365 -28.67 11.97 -6.33
N SER A 366 -27.72 11.97 -7.28
CA SER A 366 -26.80 13.10 -7.44
C SER A 366 -26.23 13.13 -8.86
N SER A 367 -26.54 14.19 -9.61
CA SER A 367 -25.98 14.50 -10.92
C SER A 367 -24.49 14.86 -10.80
N ALA A 368 -23.58 13.90 -11.04
CA ALA A 368 -22.16 14.20 -11.21
C ALA A 368 -21.34 13.13 -11.98
N LEU A 369 -21.96 12.10 -12.54
CA LEU A 369 -21.21 10.97 -13.16
C LEU A 369 -21.40 10.82 -14.68
N ASP A 370 -22.22 11.64 -15.33
CA ASP A 370 -22.46 11.56 -16.79
C ASP A 370 -21.62 12.51 -17.65
N GLU A 371 -20.71 13.32 -17.08
CA GLU A 371 -19.88 14.26 -17.87
C GLU A 371 -18.43 13.81 -18.14
N CYS A 372 -18.02 12.60 -17.74
CA CYS A 372 -16.66 12.12 -18.01
C CYS A 372 -16.48 11.32 -19.31
N THR A 373 -17.52 11.24 -20.16
CA THR A 373 -17.43 10.69 -21.52
C THR A 373 -17.68 11.81 -22.53
N HIS A 374 -16.66 12.15 -23.32
CA HIS A 374 -16.61 13.16 -24.39
C HIS A 374 -15.90 14.48 -24.06
N VAL A 375 -14.57 14.45 -24.00
CA VAL A 375 -13.75 15.51 -24.62
C VAL A 375 -12.51 14.86 -25.25
N ALA A 376 -12.65 14.38 -26.49
CA ALA A 376 -11.49 14.18 -27.36
C ALA A 376 -11.24 15.49 -28.10
N HIS A 377 -10.25 16.27 -27.66
CA HIS A 377 -9.75 17.37 -28.48
C HIS A 377 -8.76 16.81 -29.52
N PRO A 378 -8.95 17.06 -30.82
CA PRO A 378 -7.97 16.67 -31.82
C PRO A 378 -6.73 17.56 -31.68
N MET A 379 -5.57 16.94 -31.39
CA MET A 379 -4.28 17.59 -31.60
C MET A 379 -4.01 17.68 -33.10
N THR A 380 -4.13 18.87 -33.66
CA THR A 380 -3.61 19.19 -34.99
C THR A 380 -2.08 19.21 -34.94
N VAL A 381 -1.45 18.24 -35.62
CA VAL A 381 -0.01 18.23 -35.90
C VAL A 381 0.21 19.08 -37.16
N GLU A 382 0.83 20.24 -37.01
CA GLU A 382 1.36 20.99 -38.16
C GLU A 382 2.56 20.23 -38.74
N GLN A 383 2.50 19.91 -40.04
CA GLN A 383 3.62 19.38 -40.80
C GLN A 383 4.62 20.49 -41.14
N PRO A 384 5.94 20.21 -41.14
CA PRO A 384 6.92 21.19 -41.57
C PRO A 384 6.92 21.33 -43.09
N THR A 385 6.70 22.54 -43.59
CA THR A 385 6.89 22.88 -45.00
C THR A 385 8.39 22.84 -45.34
N THR A 386 8.72 22.06 -46.36
CA THR A 386 10.01 22.06 -47.04
C THR A 386 10.01 23.13 -48.13
N ALA A 387 10.90 24.12 -48.00
CA ALA A 387 11.61 24.83 -49.07
C ALA A 387 12.63 25.79 -48.42
#